data_AF-A0A0R1Y5S9-F1
#
_entry.id   AF-A0A0R1Y5S9-F1
#
_cell.length_a   1.000
_cell.length_b   1.000
_cell.length_c   1.000
_cell.angle_alpha   90.00
_cell.angle_beta   90.00
_cell.angle_gamma   90.00
#
_symmetry.space_group_name_H-M   'P 1'
#
loop_
_entity.id
_entity.type
_entity.pdbx_description
1 polymer ?
#
loop_
_entity_poly.entity_id
_entity_poly.type
_entity_poly.pdbx_seq_one_letter_code
_entity_poly.pdbx_strand_id
1 'polypeptide(L)'
;MNVPNGFEAKNGKVDSISVSADGNKVTQTLKFNLAWNDGNKADAADYLADGLTINNEGLVANKNGVAIEYTITRQVIGTSAQGTPYFFEKSGKNAGAVVEDNKGSVQLNNIDGANNSGTFTAQQLLTLIEKTYGYGHNAGSAEVKAETDAADVAAQLTKQGVNKTANGLTFDYPAENFTIDYKVKAENGKTATLVVKVNTNDFNINNPSFGFDDSVIREGATTDNYKRYANNSTLTVSPKIFNYKKDGKAGFQALLNKGDFTAYVSGNQNNNDFIGYNVDASKVDTTKNGLYPITITSDKNPAGYTSKITFYVYSGDTTPEAVMYVKSETPIVTIDGNNVTTTSNKVAAGTALFTKGSVTINGTEYTRVSTDGKFDTQEFVKSSDLTDTKPAPAAPSAVAQTGSKKVMWKSYVYDQNGKRVGDKTISAYETIPVYGTKTINGKTYYRVSATAEEYVNANNIDGTSRTLSHNAYVYKNNGKAYTYKKTVKKGKKHVKKTYKKLAKKGDSVTTFGTTKTINGKKYYRVGYNKYIKVANFHK
;
A
#
# COMPACT_ATOMS: atom_id res chain seq x y z
N MET A 1 24.39 17.00 -69.07
CA MET A 1 23.72 16.57 -67.82
C MET A 1 22.61 15.61 -68.23
N ASN A 2 22.69 14.34 -67.82
CA ASN A 2 21.65 13.36 -68.14
C ASN A 2 20.35 13.76 -67.42
N VAL A 3 19.27 13.87 -68.18
CA VAL A 3 17.91 14.11 -67.70
C VAL A 3 17.47 12.87 -66.91
N PRO A 4 16.98 13.00 -65.67
CA PRO A 4 16.39 11.86 -64.97
C PRO A 4 15.17 11.34 -65.74
N ASN A 5 15.15 10.04 -66.05
CA ASN A 5 13.99 9.36 -66.62
C ASN A 5 12.79 9.49 -65.65
N GLY A 6 11.68 10.05 -66.13
CA GLY A 6 10.45 10.14 -65.32
C GLY A 6 9.38 11.15 -65.77
N PHE A 7 9.62 11.98 -66.78
CA PHE A 7 8.65 12.96 -67.24
C PHE A 7 8.04 12.58 -68.60
N GLU A 8 7.02 11.72 -68.60
CA GLU A 8 6.10 11.59 -69.72
C GLU A 8 4.76 12.22 -69.35
N ALA A 9 4.40 13.33 -70.01
CA ALA A 9 3.05 13.86 -69.92
C ALA A 9 2.11 12.92 -70.67
N LYS A 10 1.07 12.41 -69.99
CA LYS A 10 0.13 11.41 -70.54
C LYS A 10 -0.55 11.82 -71.86
N ASN A 11 -0.56 13.09 -72.25
CA ASN A 11 -1.12 13.61 -73.51
C ASN A 11 -0.57 15.01 -73.90
N GLY A 12 0.74 15.25 -73.85
CA GLY A 12 1.31 16.54 -74.25
C GLY A 12 2.81 16.48 -74.55
N LYS A 13 3.30 17.39 -75.40
CA LYS A 13 4.72 17.51 -75.73
C LYS A 13 5.36 18.53 -74.77
N VAL A 14 6.46 18.16 -74.12
CA VAL A 14 7.26 19.13 -73.33
C VAL A 14 7.97 20.04 -74.32
N ASP A 15 7.65 21.33 -74.28
CA ASP A 15 8.16 22.29 -75.28
C ASP A 15 9.52 22.85 -74.86
N SER A 16 9.74 23.08 -73.56
CA SER A 16 11.06 23.42 -73.04
C SER A 16 11.23 23.06 -71.57
N ILE A 17 12.47 22.71 -71.22
CA ILE A 17 12.92 22.55 -69.84
C ILE A 17 13.98 23.61 -69.61
N SER A 18 13.82 24.40 -68.55
CA SER A 18 14.83 25.35 -68.11
C SER A 18 15.19 25.09 -66.66
N VAL A 19 16.49 25.17 -66.37
CA VAL A 19 17.03 25.04 -65.03
C VAL A 19 17.75 26.34 -64.73
N SER A 20 17.32 27.01 -63.67
CA SER A 20 18.01 28.19 -63.15
C SER A 20 18.53 27.87 -61.76
N ALA A 21 19.72 28.37 -61.46
CA ALA A 21 20.30 28.30 -60.13
C ALA A 21 20.42 29.73 -59.60
N ASP A 22 19.85 29.96 -58.42
CA ASP A 22 20.06 31.19 -57.67
C ASP A 22 20.63 30.81 -56.30
N GLY A 23 21.95 31.04 -56.14
CA GLY A 23 22.72 30.52 -55.02
C GLY A 23 22.60 29.01 -54.88
N ASN A 24 22.12 28.55 -53.71
CA ASN A 24 22.00 27.13 -53.35
C ASN A 24 20.66 26.49 -53.74
N LYS A 25 19.78 27.24 -54.41
CA LYS A 25 18.45 26.79 -54.84
C LYS A 25 18.47 26.54 -56.34
N VAL A 26 18.16 25.30 -56.72
CA VAL A 26 17.95 24.92 -58.11
C VAL A 26 16.45 24.99 -58.36
N THR A 27 16.07 25.88 -59.27
CA THR A 27 14.70 26.03 -59.75
C THR A 27 14.61 25.33 -61.09
N GLN A 28 13.88 24.21 -61.12
CA GLN A 28 13.55 23.53 -62.37
C GLN A 28 12.19 24.00 -62.82
N THR A 29 12.13 24.49 -64.06
CA THR A 29 10.92 25.03 -64.68
C THR A 29 10.61 24.23 -65.93
N LEU A 30 9.44 23.59 -65.95
CA LEU A 30 8.92 22.90 -67.12
C LEU A 30 7.80 23.73 -67.74
N LYS A 31 7.86 23.89 -69.07
CA LYS A 31 6.82 24.54 -69.88
C LYS A 31 6.22 23.54 -70.85
N PHE A 32 4.90 23.48 -70.89
CA PHE A 32 4.16 22.64 -71.82
C PHE A 32 2.93 23.38 -72.37
N ASN A 33 2.70 23.20 -73.68
CA ASN A 33 1.45 23.58 -74.32
C ASN A 33 0.47 22.40 -74.30
N LEU A 34 -0.71 22.62 -73.71
CA LEU A 34 -1.83 21.68 -73.82
C LEU A 34 -2.80 22.17 -74.90
N ALA A 35 -3.05 21.33 -75.92
CA ALA A 35 -4.13 21.54 -76.87
C ALA A 35 -5.42 20.90 -76.32
N TRP A 36 -6.49 21.69 -76.21
CA TRP A 36 -7.78 21.23 -75.70
C TRP A 36 -8.68 20.85 -76.88
N ASN A 37 -9.09 19.58 -76.96
CA ASN A 37 -9.96 19.12 -78.06
C ASN A 37 -11.44 18.98 -77.69
N ASP A 38 -11.80 18.95 -76.41
CA ASP A 38 -13.21 18.82 -76.00
C ASP A 38 -13.50 19.78 -74.86
N GLY A 39 -14.52 20.62 -75.01
CA GLY A 39 -14.86 21.78 -74.17
C GLY A 39 -15.26 21.51 -72.70
N ASN A 40 -14.72 20.47 -72.06
CA ASN A 40 -14.84 20.24 -70.63
C ASN A 40 -13.61 20.77 -69.89
N LYS A 41 -13.83 21.69 -68.94
CA LYS A 41 -12.82 22.15 -67.99
C LYS A 41 -12.41 21.02 -67.05
N ALA A 42 -11.38 20.26 -67.40
CA ALA A 42 -10.61 19.49 -66.43
C ALA A 42 -9.66 20.44 -65.69
N ASP A 43 -9.64 20.38 -64.36
CA ASP A 43 -8.80 21.24 -63.54
C ASP A 43 -7.34 20.77 -63.66
N ALA A 44 -6.41 21.69 -63.91
CA ALA A 44 -4.99 21.35 -64.16
C ALA A 44 -4.32 20.62 -62.96
N ALA A 45 -4.96 20.66 -61.79
CA ALA A 45 -4.55 19.97 -60.57
C ALA A 45 -4.62 18.44 -60.66
N ASP A 46 -5.48 17.87 -61.52
CA ASP A 46 -5.70 16.41 -61.61
C ASP A 46 -4.52 15.64 -62.26
N TYR A 47 -3.51 16.35 -62.77
CA TYR A 47 -2.36 15.77 -63.48
C TYR A 47 -1.01 15.98 -62.76
N LEU A 48 -1.00 16.45 -61.50
CA LEU A 48 0.23 16.74 -60.75
C LEU A 48 0.62 15.61 -59.78
N ALA A 49 1.92 15.33 -59.67
CA ALA A 49 2.51 14.55 -58.56
C ALA A 49 2.85 15.47 -57.37
N ASP A 50 2.92 14.91 -56.16
CA ASP A 50 3.17 15.65 -54.92
C ASP A 50 4.43 16.56 -54.99
N GLY A 51 4.27 17.82 -54.57
CA GLY A 51 5.36 18.80 -54.45
C GLY A 51 5.56 19.76 -55.63
N LEU A 52 4.66 19.78 -56.61
CA LEU A 52 4.64 20.74 -57.72
C LEU A 52 3.59 21.85 -57.49
N THR A 53 3.94 23.12 -57.74
CA THR A 53 3.02 24.27 -57.64
C THR A 53 2.84 24.97 -58.99
N ILE A 54 1.59 25.30 -59.35
CA ILE A 54 1.26 26.07 -60.56
C ILE A 54 1.30 27.56 -60.21
N ASN A 55 2.16 28.34 -60.86
CA ASN A 55 2.10 29.80 -60.81
C ASN A 55 1.27 30.29 -61.98
N ASN A 56 -0.01 30.57 -61.75
CA ASN A 56 -0.94 30.96 -62.79
C ASN A 56 -0.99 32.49 -62.94
N GLU A 57 0.13 33.09 -63.35
CA GLU A 57 0.13 34.53 -63.67
C GLU A 57 -0.29 34.75 -65.12
N GLY A 58 -1.59 35.01 -65.30
CA GLY A 58 -2.14 35.72 -66.46
C GLY A 58 -2.39 34.90 -67.72
N LEU A 59 -3.47 34.11 -67.74
CA LEU A 59 -4.04 33.57 -68.99
C LEU A 59 -5.55 33.87 -69.07
N VAL A 60 -5.91 34.76 -69.99
CA VAL A 60 -7.30 35.09 -70.34
C VAL A 60 -7.75 34.12 -71.42
N ALA A 61 -8.78 33.33 -71.15
CA ALA A 61 -9.40 32.48 -72.17
C ALA A 61 -10.02 33.36 -73.27
N ASN A 62 -9.49 33.30 -74.49
CA ASN A 62 -10.23 33.76 -75.66
C ASN A 62 -11.08 32.58 -76.18
N LYS A 63 -12.27 32.89 -76.70
CA LYS A 63 -13.31 31.90 -77.05
C LYS A 63 -13.01 31.04 -78.29
N ASN A 64 -11.82 31.17 -78.89
CA ASN A 64 -11.44 30.45 -80.10
C ASN A 64 -10.09 29.77 -79.88
N GLY A 65 -10.12 28.52 -79.39
CA GLY A 65 -9.01 27.55 -79.34
C GLY A 65 -7.59 28.13 -79.25
N VAL A 66 -7.05 28.28 -78.04
CA VAL A 66 -5.65 28.66 -77.83
C VAL A 66 -5.03 27.83 -76.72
N ALA A 67 -3.79 27.38 -76.98
CA ALA A 67 -2.92 26.68 -76.04
C ALA A 67 -2.78 27.46 -74.71
N ILE A 68 -2.90 26.74 -73.60
CA ILE A 68 -2.65 27.28 -72.26
C ILE A 68 -1.23 26.86 -71.88
N GLU A 69 -0.33 27.85 -71.72
CA GLU A 69 1.04 27.61 -71.29
C GLU A 69 1.06 27.43 -69.76
N TYR A 70 1.39 26.23 -69.31
CA TYR A 70 1.56 25.96 -67.88
C TYR A 70 3.05 25.98 -67.55
N THR A 71 3.40 26.70 -66.49
CA THR A 71 4.74 26.73 -65.93
C THR A 71 4.71 26.05 -64.57
N ILE A 72 5.40 24.91 -64.43
CA ILE A 72 5.56 24.26 -63.12
C ILE A 72 6.97 24.49 -62.60
N THR A 73 7.05 24.88 -61.32
CA THR A 73 8.31 25.20 -60.67
C THR A 73 8.49 24.34 -59.41
N ARG A 74 9.68 23.72 -59.24
CA ARG A 74 10.09 23.09 -57.96
C ARG A 74 11.41 23.70 -57.50
N GLN A 75 11.49 24.07 -56.22
CA GLN A 75 12.76 24.40 -55.58
C GLN A 75 13.40 23.13 -55.02
N VAL A 76 14.65 22.89 -55.41
CA VAL A 76 15.48 21.80 -54.87
C VAL A 76 16.73 22.42 -54.26
N ILE A 77 17.13 21.98 -53.07
CA ILE A 77 18.41 22.38 -52.47
C ILE A 77 19.49 21.55 -53.16
N GLY A 78 20.50 22.19 -53.75
CA GLY A 78 21.61 21.49 -54.41
C GLY A 78 22.40 20.61 -53.43
N THR A 79 22.93 19.47 -53.91
CA THR A 79 23.66 18.49 -53.07
C THR A 79 24.84 19.11 -52.30
N SER A 80 25.53 20.10 -52.89
CA SER A 80 26.63 20.83 -52.23
C SER A 80 26.19 21.69 -51.03
N ALA A 81 24.91 22.09 -50.97
CA ALA A 81 24.35 22.91 -49.90
C ALA A 81 23.63 22.08 -48.81
N GLN A 82 23.54 20.76 -48.99
CA GLN A 82 23.06 19.86 -47.95
C GLN A 82 24.05 19.83 -46.76
N GLY A 83 23.49 19.90 -45.56
CA GLY A 83 24.21 19.83 -44.29
C GLY A 83 24.67 18.41 -43.97
N THR A 84 25.39 18.26 -42.86
CA THR A 84 25.64 16.95 -42.27
C THR A 84 24.31 16.39 -41.74
N PRO A 85 24.03 15.08 -41.90
CA PRO A 85 22.86 14.47 -41.28
C PRO A 85 22.83 14.69 -39.76
N TYR A 86 21.64 14.70 -39.18
CA TYR A 86 21.39 14.72 -37.75
C TYR A 86 20.34 13.67 -37.37
N PHE A 87 20.33 13.27 -36.09
CA PHE A 87 19.34 12.34 -35.54
C PHE A 87 18.30 13.10 -34.69
N PHE A 88 17.10 12.56 -34.59
CA PHE A 88 16.03 13.09 -33.74
C PHE A 88 15.19 11.98 -33.10
N GLU A 89 14.55 12.23 -31.96
CA GLU A 89 13.63 11.26 -31.33
C GLU A 89 12.32 11.16 -32.12
N LYS A 90 11.87 9.95 -32.48
CA LYS A 90 10.60 9.73 -33.19
C LYS A 90 9.38 9.69 -32.28
N SER A 91 9.57 9.36 -31.00
CA SER A 91 8.48 9.11 -30.05
C SER A 91 8.88 9.49 -28.62
N GLY A 92 7.89 9.57 -27.72
CA GLY A 92 8.12 9.95 -26.33
C GLY A 92 7.99 11.45 -26.09
N LYS A 93 8.48 11.91 -24.93
CA LYS A 93 8.30 13.30 -24.46
C LYS A 93 9.06 14.32 -25.29
N ASN A 94 10.13 13.93 -25.98
CA ASN A 94 10.94 14.82 -26.82
C ASN A 94 10.82 14.51 -28.31
N ALA A 95 9.69 13.94 -28.76
CA ALA A 95 9.48 13.64 -30.17
C ALA A 95 9.76 14.88 -31.06
N GLY A 96 10.61 14.70 -32.08
CA GLY A 96 11.08 15.76 -32.98
C GLY A 96 12.34 16.52 -32.51
N ALA A 97 12.79 16.32 -31.27
CA ALA A 97 14.00 16.97 -30.77
C ALA A 97 15.27 16.33 -31.37
N VAL A 98 16.23 17.16 -31.76
CA VAL A 98 17.54 16.72 -32.23
C VAL A 98 18.29 16.03 -31.09
N VAL A 99 18.85 14.86 -31.37
CA VAL A 99 19.64 14.08 -30.41
C VAL A 99 21.08 14.55 -30.49
N GLU A 100 21.62 15.02 -29.38
CA GLU A 100 23.04 15.36 -29.28
C GLU A 100 23.93 14.11 -29.36
N ASP A 101 25.16 14.29 -29.84
CA ASP A 101 26.14 13.22 -29.95
C ASP A 101 26.29 12.44 -28.61
N ASN A 102 26.33 11.12 -28.71
CA ASN A 102 26.45 10.18 -27.57
C ASN A 102 25.31 10.24 -26.53
N LYS A 103 24.19 10.92 -26.82
CA LYS A 103 22.99 10.91 -25.94
C LYS A 103 21.91 9.94 -26.41
N GLY A 104 22.17 9.14 -27.44
CA GLY A 104 21.29 8.05 -27.86
C GLY A 104 21.21 6.97 -26.78
N SER A 105 20.01 6.50 -26.46
CA SER A 105 19.78 5.51 -25.42
C SER A 105 18.49 4.72 -25.68
N VAL A 106 18.58 3.40 -25.63
CA VAL A 106 17.41 2.49 -25.68
C VAL A 106 17.44 1.51 -24.51
N GLN A 107 16.30 0.88 -24.24
CA GLN A 107 16.17 -0.19 -23.25
C GLN A 107 16.03 -1.53 -23.97
N LEU A 108 16.93 -2.48 -23.72
CA LEU A 108 16.98 -3.74 -24.48
C LEU A 108 15.70 -4.59 -24.31
N ASN A 109 15.01 -4.46 -23.18
CA ASN A 109 13.75 -5.15 -22.90
C ASN A 109 12.54 -4.64 -23.72
N ASN A 110 12.70 -3.58 -24.51
CA ASN A 110 11.66 -3.03 -25.38
C ASN A 110 11.71 -3.58 -26.82
N ILE A 111 12.50 -4.63 -27.09
CA ILE A 111 12.52 -5.29 -28.40
C ILE A 111 11.15 -5.91 -28.70
N ASP A 112 10.51 -5.45 -29.79
CA ASP A 112 9.26 -6.03 -30.29
C ASP A 112 9.49 -7.46 -30.80
N GLY A 113 8.61 -8.39 -30.43
CA GLY A 113 8.71 -9.80 -30.83
C GLY A 113 9.85 -10.57 -30.16
N ALA A 114 10.45 -10.03 -29.09
CA ALA A 114 11.25 -10.81 -28.15
C ALA A 114 10.32 -11.80 -27.44
N ASN A 115 10.03 -12.92 -28.09
CA ASN A 115 9.17 -13.99 -27.61
C ASN A 115 9.84 -14.73 -26.46
N ASN A 116 9.95 -14.11 -25.28
CA ASN A 116 10.34 -14.72 -24.00
C ASN A 116 11.63 -15.57 -24.00
N SER A 117 12.40 -15.58 -25.08
CA SER A 117 13.38 -16.63 -25.33
C SER A 117 14.73 -16.38 -24.64
N GLY A 118 14.85 -15.31 -23.85
CA GLY A 118 16.11 -14.88 -23.24
C GLY A 118 17.20 -14.50 -24.24
N THR A 119 16.83 -14.32 -25.52
CA THR A 119 17.73 -14.04 -26.64
C THR A 119 17.10 -13.02 -27.58
N PHE A 120 17.91 -12.37 -28.42
CA PHE A 120 17.44 -11.39 -29.41
C PHE A 120 18.25 -11.48 -30.70
N THR A 121 17.70 -11.01 -31.82
CA THR A 121 18.44 -10.89 -33.09
C THR A 121 19.02 -9.50 -33.26
N ALA A 122 20.09 -9.37 -34.05
CA ALA A 122 20.64 -8.06 -34.41
C ALA A 122 19.62 -7.18 -35.16
N GLN A 123 18.77 -7.78 -36.00
CA GLN A 123 17.69 -7.09 -36.69
C GLN A 123 16.65 -6.51 -35.71
N GLN A 124 16.28 -7.27 -34.68
CA GLN A 124 15.36 -6.80 -33.65
C GLN A 124 15.90 -5.58 -32.88
N LEU A 125 17.18 -5.60 -32.53
CA LEU A 125 17.82 -4.45 -31.89
C LEU A 125 17.90 -3.24 -32.83
N LEU A 126 18.23 -3.46 -34.11
CA LEU A 126 18.22 -2.42 -35.13
C LEU A 126 16.83 -1.78 -35.26
N THR A 127 15.78 -2.60 -35.38
CA THR A 127 14.38 -2.12 -35.46
C THR A 127 13.99 -1.29 -34.23
N LEU A 128 14.41 -1.67 -33.02
CA LEU A 128 14.18 -0.87 -31.82
C LEU A 128 14.85 0.51 -31.90
N ILE A 129 16.10 0.56 -32.36
CA ILE A 129 16.84 1.81 -32.58
C ILE A 129 16.09 2.67 -33.62
N GLU A 130 15.67 2.09 -34.74
CA GLU A 130 14.97 2.78 -35.83
C GLU A 130 13.55 3.22 -35.48
N LYS A 131 12.90 2.54 -34.54
CA LYS A 131 11.61 2.97 -33.96
C LYS A 131 11.80 4.17 -33.03
N THR A 132 12.93 4.22 -32.32
CA THR A 132 13.25 5.27 -31.35
C THR A 132 13.77 6.53 -32.04
N TYR A 133 14.64 6.36 -33.04
CA TYR A 133 15.36 7.46 -33.69
C TYR A 133 15.04 7.59 -35.18
N GLY A 134 14.87 8.83 -35.60
CA GLY A 134 14.83 9.25 -36.99
C GLY A 134 16.11 10.00 -37.36
N TYR A 135 16.29 10.24 -38.65
CA TYR A 135 17.41 11.00 -39.19
C TYR A 135 16.95 11.89 -40.34
N GLY A 136 17.69 12.96 -40.58
CA GLY A 136 17.45 13.88 -41.67
C GLY A 136 18.57 14.89 -41.82
N HIS A 137 18.38 15.85 -42.71
CA HIS A 137 19.26 17.01 -42.87
C HIS A 137 18.43 18.24 -43.28
N ASN A 138 19.10 19.37 -43.52
CA ASN A 138 18.45 20.64 -43.91
C ASN A 138 17.61 20.58 -45.20
N ALA A 139 17.74 19.57 -46.07
CA ALA A 139 16.89 19.36 -47.25
C ALA A 139 15.82 18.26 -47.09
N GLY A 140 15.56 17.80 -45.85
CA GLY A 140 14.56 16.77 -45.54
C GLY A 140 15.16 15.41 -45.19
N SER A 141 14.31 14.39 -44.99
CA SER A 141 14.71 13.03 -44.58
C SER A 141 14.83 12.03 -45.73
N ALA A 142 14.15 12.26 -46.86
CA ALA A 142 14.15 11.34 -48.02
C ALA A 142 15.53 11.17 -48.67
N GLU A 143 16.42 12.15 -48.47
CA GLU A 143 17.76 12.22 -49.06
C GLU A 143 18.87 11.70 -48.11
N VAL A 144 18.49 11.07 -46.99
CA VAL A 144 19.41 10.45 -46.02
C VAL A 144 19.06 8.98 -45.89
N LYS A 145 20.07 8.11 -45.86
CA LYS A 145 19.91 6.65 -45.74
C LYS A 145 20.74 6.09 -44.59
N ALA A 146 20.23 5.07 -43.91
CA ALA A 146 21.00 4.28 -42.97
C ALA A 146 22.12 3.52 -43.69
N GLU A 147 23.34 3.58 -43.14
CA GLU A 147 24.45 2.73 -43.54
C GLU A 147 24.61 1.51 -42.63
N THR A 148 24.10 1.58 -41.40
CA THR A 148 24.13 0.45 -40.46
C THR A 148 23.00 -0.52 -40.74
N ASP A 149 23.34 -1.78 -40.99
CA ASP A 149 22.40 -2.89 -41.14
C ASP A 149 22.48 -3.91 -39.98
N ALA A 150 21.69 -4.99 -40.06
CA ALA A 150 21.69 -6.02 -39.01
C ALA A 150 23.01 -6.81 -38.93
N ALA A 151 23.76 -6.94 -40.03
CA ALA A 151 25.06 -7.60 -40.02
C ALA A 151 26.10 -6.72 -39.31
N ASP A 152 26.05 -5.40 -39.52
CA ASP A 152 26.88 -4.44 -38.77
C ASP A 152 26.58 -4.49 -37.27
N VAL A 153 25.29 -4.49 -36.89
CA VAL A 153 24.88 -4.62 -35.48
C VAL A 153 25.39 -5.94 -34.89
N ALA A 154 25.27 -7.06 -35.62
CA ALA A 154 25.80 -8.35 -35.18
C ALA A 154 27.32 -8.33 -34.97
N ALA A 155 28.06 -7.69 -35.88
CA ALA A 155 29.52 -7.55 -35.76
C ALA A 155 29.92 -6.69 -34.56
N GLN A 156 29.20 -5.60 -34.30
CA GLN A 156 29.41 -4.73 -33.14
C GLN A 156 29.14 -5.46 -31.81
N LEU A 157 28.10 -6.29 -31.75
CA LEU A 157 27.77 -7.13 -30.60
C LEU A 157 28.88 -8.15 -30.31
N THR A 158 29.34 -8.87 -31.34
CA THR A 158 30.44 -9.84 -31.19
C THR A 158 31.75 -9.16 -30.77
N LYS A 159 32.05 -7.97 -31.33
CA LYS A 159 33.23 -7.18 -30.94
C LYS A 159 33.20 -6.76 -29.47
N GLN A 160 32.01 -6.53 -28.92
CA GLN A 160 31.80 -6.18 -27.52
C GLN A 160 31.61 -7.41 -26.60
N GLY A 161 31.81 -8.63 -27.11
CA GLY A 161 31.76 -9.85 -26.32
C GLY A 161 30.35 -10.34 -25.97
N VAL A 162 29.32 -9.87 -26.69
CA VAL A 162 27.96 -10.42 -26.55
C VAL A 162 27.89 -11.79 -27.24
N ASN A 163 27.53 -12.82 -26.48
CA ASN A 163 27.57 -14.21 -26.94
C ASN A 163 26.47 -14.49 -27.97
N LYS A 164 26.83 -15.22 -29.03
CA LYS A 164 25.85 -15.86 -29.92
C LYS A 164 25.38 -17.16 -29.29
N THR A 165 24.09 -17.45 -29.46
CA THR A 165 23.52 -18.74 -29.07
C THR A 165 24.05 -19.86 -29.96
N ALA A 166 23.83 -21.11 -29.54
CA ALA A 166 24.28 -22.30 -30.28
C ALA A 166 23.75 -22.38 -31.73
N ASN A 167 22.63 -21.71 -32.05
CA ASN A 167 22.09 -21.69 -33.42
C ASN A 167 22.81 -20.67 -34.34
N GLY A 168 23.65 -19.79 -33.78
CA GLY A 168 24.40 -18.76 -34.52
C GLY A 168 23.59 -17.58 -35.06
N LEU A 169 22.25 -17.59 -34.86
CA LEU A 169 21.29 -16.62 -35.39
C LEU A 169 20.86 -15.56 -34.36
N THR A 170 20.89 -15.90 -33.06
CA THR A 170 20.50 -15.00 -31.96
C THR A 170 21.67 -14.73 -31.00
N PHE A 171 21.51 -13.69 -30.20
CA PHE A 171 22.43 -13.27 -29.14
C PHE A 171 21.78 -13.46 -27.77
N ASP A 172 22.58 -13.91 -26.81
CA ASP A 172 22.20 -13.91 -25.39
C ASP A 172 22.09 -12.46 -24.91
N TYR A 173 21.18 -12.21 -23.96
CA TYR A 173 21.16 -10.92 -23.28
C TYR A 173 22.47 -10.74 -22.48
N PRO A 174 23.22 -9.63 -22.69
CA PRO A 174 24.44 -9.36 -21.94
C PRO A 174 24.12 -8.79 -20.56
N ALA A 175 25.03 -9.00 -19.60
CA ALA A 175 24.88 -8.46 -18.23
C ALA A 175 25.20 -6.97 -18.16
N GLU A 176 26.16 -6.54 -18.96
CA GLU A 176 26.64 -5.17 -19.02
C GLU A 176 25.94 -4.37 -20.12
N ASN A 177 25.82 -3.06 -19.88
CA ASN A 177 25.42 -2.11 -20.92
C ASN A 177 26.45 -2.14 -22.06
N PHE A 178 25.98 -1.95 -23.29
CA PHE A 178 26.84 -1.90 -24.46
C PHE A 178 26.38 -0.77 -25.39
N THR A 179 27.14 -0.49 -26.44
CA THR A 179 26.83 0.60 -27.39
C THR A 179 26.65 0.07 -28.80
N ILE A 180 25.77 0.71 -29.58
CA ILE A 180 25.65 0.48 -31.02
C ILE A 180 25.89 1.80 -31.74
N ASP A 181 26.85 1.80 -32.66
CA ASP A 181 27.11 2.90 -33.58
C ASP A 181 26.11 2.79 -34.75
N TYR A 182 25.11 3.68 -34.77
CA TYR A 182 24.11 3.76 -35.82
C TYR A 182 24.46 4.89 -36.80
N LYS A 183 24.86 4.53 -38.01
CA LYS A 183 25.43 5.42 -39.02
C LYS A 183 24.46 5.70 -40.16
N VAL A 184 24.42 6.95 -40.61
CA VAL A 184 23.63 7.41 -41.74
C VAL A 184 24.48 8.23 -42.71
N LYS A 185 24.06 8.30 -43.97
CA LYS A 185 24.73 9.04 -45.04
C LYS A 185 23.73 9.81 -45.90
N ALA A 186 24.04 11.07 -46.16
CA ALA A 186 23.31 11.90 -47.11
C ALA A 186 23.85 11.72 -48.54
N GLU A 187 23.06 12.11 -49.54
CA GLU A 187 23.45 12.06 -50.96
C GLU A 187 24.72 12.87 -51.28
N ASN A 188 24.98 13.93 -50.52
CA ASN A 188 26.21 14.73 -50.61
C ASN A 188 27.48 14.00 -50.11
N GLY A 189 27.35 12.75 -49.65
CA GLY A 189 28.44 11.91 -49.15
C GLY A 189 28.80 12.14 -47.68
N LYS A 190 28.25 13.15 -47.00
CA LYS A 190 28.48 13.38 -45.58
C LYS A 190 27.75 12.33 -44.73
N THR A 191 28.40 11.92 -43.66
CA THR A 191 27.90 10.90 -42.74
C THR A 191 27.69 11.47 -41.34
N ALA A 192 26.78 10.88 -40.57
CA ALA A 192 26.67 11.08 -39.13
C ALA A 192 26.53 9.74 -38.42
N THR A 193 27.02 9.64 -37.19
CA THR A 193 26.92 8.43 -36.37
C THR A 193 26.32 8.78 -35.02
N LEU A 194 25.24 8.09 -34.65
CA LEU A 194 24.67 8.11 -33.32
C LEU A 194 25.21 6.92 -32.53
N VAL A 195 25.98 7.19 -31.47
CA VAL A 195 26.33 6.17 -30.48
C VAL A 195 25.13 5.95 -29.57
N VAL A 196 24.48 4.81 -29.70
CA VAL A 196 23.30 4.44 -28.92
C VAL A 196 23.73 3.57 -27.75
N LYS A 197 23.58 4.08 -26.52
CA LYS A 197 23.73 3.28 -25.30
C LYS A 197 22.54 2.33 -25.17
N VAL A 198 22.81 1.03 -25.20
CA VAL A 198 21.80 0.01 -24.95
C VAL A 198 21.85 -0.35 -23.46
N ASN A 199 20.83 0.08 -22.73
CA ASN A 199 20.75 -0.18 -21.29
C ASN A 199 20.10 -1.54 -21.03
N THR A 200 20.68 -2.26 -20.07
CA THR A 200 20.25 -3.59 -19.61
C THR A 200 19.61 -3.55 -18.21
N ASN A 201 19.35 -2.35 -17.65
CA ASN A 201 19.26 -2.04 -16.20
C ASN A 201 18.31 -2.86 -15.27
N ASP A 202 18.81 -2.94 -14.02
CA ASP A 202 18.27 -3.09 -12.64
C ASP A 202 17.55 -4.35 -12.14
N PHE A 203 17.14 -5.26 -13.02
CA PHE A 203 17.08 -6.67 -12.66
C PHE A 203 18.18 -7.31 -13.48
N ASN A 204 19.08 -8.11 -12.90
CA ASN A 204 20.00 -8.88 -13.72
C ASN A 204 19.15 -9.83 -14.57
N ILE A 205 18.79 -9.38 -15.76
CA ILE A 205 17.82 -10.01 -16.65
C ILE A 205 18.32 -11.41 -17.02
N ASN A 206 19.63 -11.64 -16.94
CA ASN A 206 20.28 -12.91 -17.22
C ASN A 206 20.26 -13.88 -16.06
N ASN A 207 19.89 -13.45 -14.86
CA ASN A 207 19.68 -14.37 -13.75
C ASN A 207 18.22 -14.82 -13.72
N PRO A 208 17.94 -16.10 -13.42
CA PRO A 208 16.60 -16.56 -13.12
C PRO A 208 15.91 -15.70 -12.03
N SER A 209 14.60 -15.59 -12.08
CA SER A 209 13.82 -14.92 -11.02
C SER A 209 12.79 -15.86 -10.42
N PHE A 210 12.29 -15.55 -9.23
CA PHE A 210 11.26 -16.35 -8.55
C PHE A 210 10.00 -15.52 -8.38
N GLY A 211 8.85 -16.02 -8.81
CA GLY A 211 7.58 -15.34 -8.56
C GLY A 211 6.57 -16.21 -7.83
N PHE A 212 5.82 -15.58 -6.95
CA PHE A 212 4.77 -16.20 -6.14
C PHE A 212 3.82 -15.13 -5.61
N ASP A 213 2.64 -15.57 -5.18
CA ASP A 213 1.73 -14.76 -4.40
C ASP A 213 2.23 -14.64 -2.95
N ASP A 214 2.60 -13.41 -2.57
CA ASP A 214 3.02 -13.08 -1.21
C ASP A 214 1.96 -13.43 -0.16
N SER A 215 0.67 -13.35 -0.50
CA SER A 215 -0.44 -13.53 0.44
C SER A 215 -0.51 -14.95 1.03
N VAL A 216 -0.06 -15.94 0.25
CA VAL A 216 -0.13 -17.36 0.61
C VAL A 216 1.05 -17.78 1.47
N ILE A 217 2.23 -17.17 1.25
CA ILE A 217 3.48 -17.62 1.85
C ILE A 217 4.00 -16.64 2.93
N ARG A 218 3.53 -15.39 3.00
CA ARG A 218 4.01 -14.37 3.95
C ARG A 218 2.92 -13.81 4.87
N GLU A 219 3.15 -13.86 6.18
CA GLU A 219 2.30 -13.22 7.19
C GLU A 219 2.30 -11.69 7.05
N GLY A 220 1.11 -11.08 7.06
CA GLY A 220 0.93 -9.62 6.93
C GLY A 220 0.90 -9.07 5.50
N ALA A 221 1.07 -9.92 4.46
CA ALA A 221 0.88 -9.49 3.08
C ALA A 221 -0.61 -9.22 2.78
N THR A 222 -0.90 -8.11 2.10
CA THR A 222 -2.27 -7.71 1.73
C THR A 222 -2.50 -7.83 0.22
N THR A 223 -3.62 -8.46 -0.15
CA THR A 223 -4.14 -8.77 -1.51
C THR A 223 -3.19 -9.51 -2.46
N ASP A 224 -3.77 -10.40 -3.27
CA ASP A 224 -3.15 -11.28 -4.29
C ASP A 224 -2.26 -10.52 -5.28
N ASN A 225 -1.05 -10.20 -4.85
CA ASN A 225 -0.07 -9.46 -5.61
C ASN A 225 1.07 -10.41 -5.94
N TYR A 226 0.93 -11.11 -7.06
CA TYR A 226 2.03 -11.88 -7.64
C TYR A 226 3.25 -10.98 -7.83
N LYS A 227 4.37 -11.31 -7.19
CA LYS A 227 5.62 -10.53 -7.31
C LYS A 227 6.75 -11.41 -7.76
N ARG A 228 7.62 -10.85 -8.61
CA ARG A 228 8.89 -11.47 -8.99
C ARG A 228 10.04 -10.91 -8.16
N TYR A 229 10.88 -11.80 -7.68
CA TYR A 229 12.03 -11.57 -6.82
C TYR A 229 13.34 -11.79 -7.57
N ALA A 230 14.30 -10.90 -7.33
CA ALA A 230 15.62 -10.93 -7.94
C ALA A 230 16.51 -12.03 -7.35
N ASN A 231 17.61 -12.35 -8.04
CA ASN A 231 18.62 -13.30 -7.57
C ASN A 231 19.19 -12.92 -6.19
N ASN A 232 19.41 -13.92 -5.33
CA ASN A 232 19.93 -13.81 -3.96
C ASN A 232 19.05 -12.98 -3.01
N SER A 233 17.78 -12.77 -3.39
CA SER A 233 16.80 -12.21 -2.45
C SER A 233 16.67 -13.16 -1.26
N THR A 234 16.91 -12.63 -0.06
CA THR A 234 16.49 -13.33 1.15
C THR A 234 15.04 -12.93 1.37
N LEU A 235 14.13 -13.87 1.12
CA LEU A 235 12.74 -13.65 1.42
C LEU A 235 12.41 -14.38 2.70
N THR A 236 12.44 -13.64 3.80
CA THR A 236 11.86 -14.25 4.96
C THR A 236 10.35 -14.33 4.73
N VAL A 237 9.91 -15.57 4.65
CA VAL A 237 8.51 -15.90 4.82
C VAL A 237 8.35 -16.17 6.30
N SER A 238 7.45 -15.47 6.95
CA SER A 238 6.75 -16.05 8.10
C SER A 238 5.55 -16.76 7.48
N PRO A 239 5.65 -18.02 7.00
CA PRO A 239 4.47 -18.71 6.52
C PRO A 239 3.52 -18.78 7.69
N LYS A 240 2.31 -18.26 7.48
CA LYS A 240 1.24 -18.17 8.46
C LYS A 240 1.06 -19.50 9.20
N ILE A 241 1.32 -20.65 8.55
CA ILE A 241 0.88 -21.97 9.01
C ILE A 241 1.85 -23.13 8.73
N PHE A 242 3.11 -22.89 8.35
CA PHE A 242 3.97 -24.00 7.89
C PHE A 242 4.93 -24.52 8.97
N ASN A 243 4.79 -25.81 9.27
CA ASN A 243 5.62 -26.51 10.23
C ASN A 243 6.44 -27.60 9.54
N TYR A 244 7.74 -27.37 9.37
CA TYR A 244 8.61 -28.30 8.66
C TYR A 244 8.78 -29.63 9.39
N LYS A 245 8.77 -29.65 10.73
CA LYS A 245 8.88 -30.91 11.51
C LYS A 245 7.69 -31.84 11.23
N LYS A 246 6.50 -31.26 11.06
CA LYS A 246 5.27 -31.99 10.77
C LYS A 246 5.14 -32.38 9.30
N ASP A 247 5.30 -31.41 8.41
CA ASP A 247 4.91 -31.56 7.00
C ASP A 247 6.11 -31.87 6.08
N GLY A 248 7.33 -31.67 6.57
CA GLY A 248 8.59 -32.00 5.87
C GLY A 248 8.80 -31.24 4.55
N LYS A 249 9.78 -31.71 3.76
CA LYS A 249 10.10 -31.15 2.44
C LYS A 249 8.90 -31.19 1.48
N ALA A 250 8.12 -32.27 1.50
CA ALA A 250 6.94 -32.43 0.64
C ALA A 250 5.84 -31.42 0.98
N GLY A 251 5.60 -31.16 2.27
CA GLY A 251 4.67 -30.12 2.70
C GLY A 251 5.13 -28.72 2.29
N PHE A 252 6.43 -28.43 2.38
CA PHE A 252 6.97 -27.15 1.95
C PHE A 252 6.77 -26.97 0.43
N GLN A 253 7.02 -28.02 -0.35
CA GLN A 253 6.75 -28.03 -1.78
C GLN A 253 5.27 -27.78 -2.10
N ALA A 254 4.36 -28.38 -1.32
CA ALA A 254 2.92 -28.14 -1.48
C ALA A 254 2.51 -26.70 -1.13
N LEU A 255 3.17 -26.06 -0.15
CA LEU A 255 2.96 -24.66 0.17
C LEU A 255 3.42 -23.74 -0.97
N LEU A 256 4.60 -24.00 -1.53
CA LEU A 256 5.10 -23.28 -2.71
C LEU A 256 4.10 -23.36 -3.86
N ASN A 257 3.57 -24.55 -4.14
CA ASN A 257 2.58 -24.75 -5.20
C ASN A 257 1.28 -23.98 -4.94
N LYS A 258 0.84 -23.83 -3.68
CA LYS A 258 -0.34 -23.03 -3.34
C LYS A 258 -0.14 -21.53 -3.55
N GLY A 259 1.08 -21.04 -3.37
CA GLY A 259 1.42 -19.64 -3.63
C GLY A 259 1.81 -19.37 -5.07
N ASP A 260 1.48 -20.28 -6.01
CA ASP A 260 1.85 -20.20 -7.43
C ASP A 260 3.36 -19.97 -7.64
N PHE A 261 4.18 -20.60 -6.80
CA PHE A 261 5.62 -20.46 -6.86
C PHE A 261 6.18 -20.97 -8.19
N THR A 262 6.88 -20.08 -8.86
CA THR A 262 7.42 -20.29 -10.20
C THR A 262 8.84 -19.74 -10.26
N ALA A 263 9.76 -20.49 -10.87
CA ALA A 263 11.05 -19.96 -11.26
C ALA A 263 11.00 -19.62 -12.76
N TYR A 264 11.52 -18.45 -13.12
CA TYR A 264 11.59 -17.95 -14.48
C TYR A 264 13.01 -17.99 -15.00
N VAL A 265 13.17 -18.23 -16.30
CA VAL A 265 14.46 -18.25 -17.01
C VAL A 265 15.25 -16.94 -16.85
N SER A 266 14.54 -15.82 -16.62
CA SER A 266 15.11 -14.48 -16.60
C SER A 266 14.45 -13.58 -15.54
N GLY A 267 15.12 -12.47 -15.20
CA GLY A 267 14.57 -11.37 -14.40
C GLY A 267 13.63 -10.44 -15.17
N ASN A 268 13.46 -10.64 -16.49
CA ASN A 268 12.56 -9.84 -17.32
C ASN A 268 11.10 -10.15 -16.95
N GLN A 269 10.35 -9.17 -16.45
CA GLN A 269 8.94 -9.38 -16.10
C GLN A 269 8.04 -9.68 -17.30
N ASN A 270 8.46 -9.31 -18.51
CA ASN A 270 7.74 -9.65 -19.74
C ASN A 270 8.02 -11.08 -20.21
N ASN A 271 9.11 -11.70 -19.73
CA ASN A 271 9.45 -13.08 -20.06
C ASN A 271 8.75 -14.03 -19.09
N ASN A 272 7.85 -14.87 -19.60
CA ASN A 272 7.10 -15.85 -18.79
C ASN A 272 7.62 -17.28 -18.93
N ASP A 273 8.81 -17.49 -19.47
CA ASP A 273 9.39 -18.82 -19.63
C ASP A 273 9.87 -19.36 -18.27
N PHE A 274 9.50 -20.60 -18.01
CA PHE A 274 9.75 -21.27 -16.74
C PHE A 274 11.06 -22.05 -16.77
N ILE A 275 11.68 -22.14 -15.61
CA ILE A 275 12.85 -22.99 -15.37
C ILE A 275 12.59 -23.87 -14.14
N GLY A 276 13.23 -25.04 -14.10
CA GLY A 276 13.20 -25.88 -12.91
C GLY A 276 13.93 -25.24 -11.73
N TYR A 277 13.71 -25.81 -10.54
CA TYR A 277 14.35 -25.37 -9.32
C TYR A 277 14.48 -26.53 -8.32
N ASN A 278 15.38 -26.36 -7.37
CA ASN A 278 15.70 -27.32 -6.33
C ASN A 278 15.54 -26.71 -4.95
N VAL A 279 14.85 -27.41 -4.06
CA VAL A 279 14.67 -27.04 -2.65
C VAL A 279 15.73 -27.75 -1.80
N ASP A 280 16.59 -26.96 -1.15
CA ASP A 280 17.57 -27.41 -0.16
C ASP A 280 17.10 -27.03 1.25
N ALA A 281 16.74 -28.04 2.02
CA ALA A 281 16.33 -27.94 3.42
C ALA A 281 17.31 -28.66 4.35
N SER A 282 18.56 -28.89 3.91
CA SER A 282 19.59 -29.58 4.69
C SER A 282 19.94 -28.89 6.02
N LYS A 283 19.67 -27.59 6.11
CA LYS A 283 19.90 -26.78 7.32
C LYS A 283 18.76 -26.85 8.33
N VAL A 284 17.65 -27.52 8.02
CA VAL A 284 16.52 -27.63 8.93
C VAL A 284 16.74 -28.77 9.92
N ASP A 285 16.93 -28.42 11.20
CA ASP A 285 17.02 -29.40 12.29
C ASP A 285 15.60 -29.72 12.79
N THR A 286 15.15 -30.95 12.59
CA THR A 286 13.83 -31.44 13.05
C THR A 286 13.84 -31.95 14.49
N THR A 287 15.01 -32.05 15.11
CA THR A 287 15.18 -32.46 16.50
C THR A 287 15.09 -31.30 17.48
N LYS A 288 15.32 -30.07 17.00
CA LYS A 288 15.31 -28.84 17.81
C LYS A 288 14.26 -27.86 17.32
N ASN A 289 13.50 -27.32 18.27
CA ASN A 289 12.54 -26.26 17.97
C ASN A 289 13.29 -24.99 17.53
N GLY A 290 12.93 -24.41 16.39
CA GLY A 290 13.59 -23.21 15.88
C GLY A 290 13.20 -22.79 14.48
N LEU A 291 13.67 -21.61 14.06
CA LEU A 291 13.60 -21.12 12.69
C LEU A 291 14.84 -21.55 11.91
N TYR A 292 14.63 -22.15 10.74
CA TYR A 292 15.71 -22.67 9.90
C TYR A 292 15.56 -22.20 8.46
N PRO A 293 16.66 -21.87 7.77
CA PRO A 293 16.62 -21.48 6.38
C PRO A 293 16.45 -22.70 5.45
N ILE A 294 15.56 -22.56 4.48
CA ILE A 294 15.45 -23.38 3.28
C ILE A 294 15.88 -22.53 2.10
N THR A 295 16.79 -23.04 1.27
CA THR A 295 17.25 -22.34 0.07
C THR A 295 16.63 -22.99 -1.16
N ILE A 296 15.99 -22.20 -2.01
CA ILE A 296 15.56 -22.62 -3.33
C ILE A 296 16.57 -22.10 -4.34
N THR A 297 17.08 -22.98 -5.20
CA THR A 297 18.02 -22.66 -6.27
C THR A 297 17.39 -22.99 -7.61
N SER A 298 17.36 -22.06 -8.56
CA SER A 298 16.91 -22.36 -9.92
C SER A 298 17.90 -23.29 -10.62
N ASP A 299 17.45 -24.02 -11.64
CA ASP A 299 18.36 -24.65 -12.58
C ASP A 299 19.15 -23.60 -13.38
N LYS A 300 20.16 -24.04 -14.13
CA LYS A 300 20.95 -23.17 -15.01
C LYS A 300 20.10 -22.76 -16.19
N ASN A 301 19.98 -21.45 -16.41
CA ASN A 301 19.35 -20.96 -17.62
C ASN A 301 20.27 -21.14 -18.85
N PRO A 302 19.81 -20.82 -20.07
CA PRO A 302 20.62 -20.98 -21.29
C PRO A 302 21.96 -20.21 -21.26
N ALA A 303 22.02 -19.08 -20.56
CA ALA A 303 23.23 -18.30 -20.34
C ALA A 303 24.14 -18.85 -19.22
N GLY A 304 23.76 -19.98 -18.60
CA GLY A 304 24.54 -20.69 -17.58
C GLY A 304 24.39 -20.16 -16.15
N TYR A 305 23.51 -19.19 -15.92
CA TYR A 305 23.30 -18.57 -14.62
C TYR A 305 22.26 -19.31 -13.77
N THR A 306 22.43 -19.25 -12.44
CA THR A 306 21.46 -19.73 -11.45
C THR A 306 21.10 -18.61 -10.49
N SER A 307 19.92 -18.72 -9.88
CA SER A 307 19.49 -17.84 -8.81
C SER A 307 19.14 -18.58 -7.55
N LYS A 308 19.25 -17.88 -6.41
CA LYS A 308 18.84 -18.39 -5.10
C LYS A 308 17.83 -17.48 -4.42
N ILE A 309 16.91 -18.08 -3.68
CA ILE A 309 16.02 -17.40 -2.74
C ILE A 309 15.98 -18.21 -1.45
N THR A 310 16.04 -17.56 -0.30
CA THR A 310 16.04 -18.23 1.01
C THR A 310 14.73 -17.92 1.74
N PHE A 311 14.05 -18.97 2.19
CA PHE A 311 12.83 -18.96 3.00
C PHE A 311 13.19 -19.41 4.42
N TYR A 312 12.64 -18.81 5.48
CA TYR A 312 12.80 -19.33 6.85
C TYR A 312 11.54 -20.10 7.25
N VAL A 313 11.70 -21.32 7.76
CA VAL A 313 10.59 -22.14 8.24
C VAL A 313 10.75 -22.50 9.70
N TYR A 314 9.64 -22.62 10.42
CA TYR A 314 9.64 -23.15 11.76
C TYR A 314 9.66 -24.68 11.73
N SER A 315 10.56 -25.27 12.49
CA SER A 315 10.63 -26.70 12.74
C SER A 315 10.44 -26.91 14.24
N GLY A 316 9.32 -27.47 14.66
CA GLY A 316 9.02 -27.78 16.06
C GLY A 316 7.61 -28.34 16.21
N ASP A 317 7.22 -28.90 17.36
CA ASP A 317 5.88 -29.50 17.47
C ASP A 317 4.74 -28.44 17.38
N THR A 318 3.47 -28.82 17.43
CA THR A 318 2.34 -27.86 17.54
C THR A 318 1.70 -27.80 18.94
N THR A 319 2.08 -28.72 19.83
CA THR A 319 1.59 -28.77 21.22
C THR A 319 2.17 -27.65 22.09
N PRO A 320 1.37 -26.90 22.86
CA PRO A 320 1.93 -25.93 23.81
C PRO A 320 2.96 -26.58 24.75
N GLU A 321 4.10 -25.91 24.98
CA GLU A 321 5.12 -26.40 25.92
C GLU A 321 4.79 -25.98 27.35
N ALA A 322 4.32 -24.74 27.51
CA ALA A 322 3.91 -24.19 28.80
C ALA A 322 2.80 -23.13 28.61
N VAL A 323 2.21 -22.74 29.73
CA VAL A 323 1.40 -21.51 29.82
C VAL A 323 2.17 -20.54 30.68
N MET A 324 2.53 -19.40 30.11
CA MET A 324 3.18 -18.29 30.83
C MET A 324 2.24 -17.08 30.90
N TYR A 325 2.58 -16.14 31.76
CA TYR A 325 1.84 -14.92 31.98
C TYR A 325 2.67 -13.71 31.61
N VAL A 326 2.01 -12.72 31.03
CA VAL A 326 2.62 -11.44 30.65
C VAL A 326 2.90 -10.59 31.90
N LYS A 327 4.16 -10.22 32.17
CA LYS A 327 4.57 -9.43 33.35
C LYS A 327 3.97 -8.02 33.36
N SER A 328 4.03 -7.34 32.22
CA SER A 328 3.54 -5.99 31.97
C SER A 328 3.04 -5.88 30.54
N GLU A 329 2.17 -4.92 30.21
CA GLU A 329 1.72 -4.73 28.83
C GLU A 329 2.91 -4.74 27.85
N THR A 330 2.89 -5.66 26.89
CA THR A 330 3.99 -5.90 25.96
C THR A 330 3.44 -6.07 24.55
N PRO A 331 4.13 -5.56 23.51
CA PRO A 331 3.68 -5.74 22.15
C PRO A 331 3.93 -7.15 21.65
N ILE A 332 3.05 -7.62 20.78
CA ILE A 332 3.32 -8.79 19.95
C ILE A 332 4.27 -8.36 18.83
N VAL A 333 5.28 -9.16 18.56
CA VAL A 333 6.20 -8.98 17.43
C VAL A 333 6.08 -10.14 16.45
N THR A 334 6.34 -9.86 15.19
CA THR A 334 6.61 -10.88 14.17
C THR A 334 8.11 -10.86 13.85
N ILE A 335 8.65 -12.02 13.51
CA ILE A 335 10.08 -12.17 13.20
C ILE A 335 10.22 -12.62 11.76
N ASP A 336 10.91 -11.78 11.00
CA ASP A 336 11.16 -11.92 9.58
C ASP A 336 12.67 -12.15 9.33
N GLY A 337 13.15 -13.34 9.68
CA GLY A 337 14.56 -13.71 9.60
C GLY A 337 15.31 -13.05 10.75
N ASN A 338 16.20 -12.11 10.46
CA ASN A 338 16.86 -11.30 11.48
C ASN A 338 16.13 -9.97 11.78
N ASN A 339 15.00 -9.70 11.11
CA ASN A 339 14.22 -8.49 11.32
C ASN A 339 13.11 -8.76 12.34
N VAL A 340 12.98 -7.91 13.34
CA VAL A 340 11.89 -7.99 14.33
C VAL A 340 10.95 -6.81 14.10
N THR A 341 9.68 -7.10 13.83
CA THR A 341 8.66 -6.07 13.57
C THR A 341 7.65 -6.06 14.69
N THR A 342 7.42 -4.89 15.30
CA THR A 342 6.40 -4.72 16.34
C THR A 342 5.04 -4.57 15.68
N THR A 343 4.07 -5.40 16.07
CA THR A 343 2.70 -5.30 15.57
C THR A 343 1.92 -4.20 16.31
N SER A 344 0.76 -3.81 15.80
CA SER A 344 -0.17 -2.94 16.52
C SER A 344 -0.82 -3.64 17.73
N ASN A 345 -0.74 -4.96 17.80
CA ASN A 345 -1.36 -5.76 18.84
C ASN A 345 -0.47 -5.78 20.08
N LYS A 346 -1.10 -5.63 21.24
CA LYS A 346 -0.45 -5.72 22.54
C LYS A 346 -1.19 -6.70 23.42
N VAL A 347 -0.45 -7.34 24.32
CA VAL A 347 -1.01 -8.24 25.32
C VAL A 347 -0.93 -7.58 26.69
N ALA A 348 -2.05 -7.52 27.39
CA ALA A 348 -2.13 -6.89 28.70
C ALA A 348 -1.41 -7.72 29.77
N ALA A 349 -0.94 -7.04 30.83
CA ALA A 349 -0.35 -7.67 32.00
C ALA A 349 -1.30 -8.72 32.62
N GLY A 350 -0.74 -9.86 33.04
CA GLY A 350 -1.48 -10.97 33.64
C GLY A 350 -2.20 -11.89 32.65
N THR A 351 -2.15 -11.61 31.34
CA THR A 351 -2.71 -12.47 30.30
C THR A 351 -1.93 -13.79 30.25
N ALA A 352 -2.66 -14.91 30.22
CA ALA A 352 -2.09 -16.23 30.00
C ALA A 352 -1.85 -16.43 28.50
N LEU A 353 -0.63 -16.86 28.14
CA LEU A 353 -0.22 -17.19 26.79
C LEU A 353 0.32 -18.61 26.77
N PHE A 354 -0.12 -19.39 25.80
CA PHE A 354 0.51 -20.65 25.46
C PHE A 354 1.85 -20.31 24.81
N THR A 355 2.94 -20.85 25.33
CA THR A 355 4.29 -20.58 24.84
C THR A 355 4.87 -21.78 24.12
N LYS A 356 5.74 -21.53 23.15
CA LYS A 356 6.43 -22.59 22.43
C LYS A 356 7.76 -22.18 21.81
N GLY A 357 8.85 -22.74 22.30
CA GLY A 357 10.19 -22.48 21.77
C GLY A 357 10.58 -21.00 21.82
N SER A 358 11.85 -20.74 21.53
CA SER A 358 12.38 -19.39 21.47
C SER A 358 13.36 -19.23 20.31
N VAL A 359 13.52 -17.99 19.86
CA VAL A 359 14.53 -17.60 18.87
C VAL A 359 15.30 -16.40 19.41
N THR A 360 16.62 -16.40 19.22
CA THR A 360 17.47 -15.26 19.58
C THR A 360 17.81 -14.46 18.34
N ILE A 361 17.37 -13.20 18.29
CA ILE A 361 17.65 -12.26 17.20
C ILE A 361 18.43 -11.08 17.79
N ASN A 362 19.63 -10.82 17.27
CA ASN A 362 20.51 -9.74 17.74
C ASN A 362 20.73 -9.76 19.27
N GLY A 363 20.90 -10.95 19.85
CA GLY A 363 21.12 -11.15 21.29
C GLY A 363 19.87 -11.00 22.17
N THR A 364 18.70 -10.70 21.59
CA THR A 364 17.42 -10.70 22.31
C THR A 364 16.66 -11.98 22.03
N GLU A 365 16.21 -12.65 23.09
CA GLU A 365 15.40 -13.87 22.98
C GLU A 365 13.90 -13.54 22.91
N TYR A 366 13.22 -14.17 21.97
CA TYR A 366 11.80 -14.05 21.72
C TYR A 366 11.14 -15.43 21.83
N THR A 367 10.12 -15.54 22.67
CA THR A 367 9.32 -16.75 22.83
C THR A 367 8.11 -16.68 21.92
N ARG A 368 7.81 -17.76 21.21
CA ARG A 368 6.58 -17.82 20.39
C ARG A 368 5.37 -18.00 21.29
N VAL A 369 4.28 -17.30 20.98
CA VAL A 369 3.08 -17.29 21.82
C VAL A 369 1.81 -17.54 21.02
N SER A 370 0.76 -17.97 21.72
CA SER A 370 -0.60 -18.06 21.21
C SER A 370 -1.59 -17.82 22.36
N THR A 371 -2.72 -17.17 22.07
CA THR A 371 -3.81 -16.97 23.04
C THR A 371 -4.78 -18.15 23.11
N ASP A 372 -4.90 -18.94 22.04
CA ASP A 372 -5.85 -20.05 21.93
C ASP A 372 -5.18 -21.43 21.92
N GLY A 373 -3.86 -21.46 22.08
CA GLY A 373 -3.04 -22.67 22.06
C GLY A 373 -2.80 -23.20 20.65
N LYS A 374 -3.34 -22.53 19.64
CA LYS A 374 -3.07 -22.82 18.23
C LYS A 374 -1.95 -21.92 17.78
N PHE A 375 -0.85 -22.55 17.39
CA PHE A 375 0.32 -21.87 16.86
C PHE A 375 0.19 -21.73 15.34
N ASP A 376 -0.92 -21.14 14.93
CA ASP A 376 -1.32 -20.91 13.52
C ASP A 376 -0.87 -19.53 13.01
N THR A 377 -0.05 -18.82 13.80
CA THR A 377 0.59 -17.53 13.50
C THR A 377 2.01 -17.53 14.06
N GLN A 378 2.90 -16.68 13.53
CA GLN A 378 4.26 -16.50 14.06
C GLN A 378 4.34 -15.27 14.96
N GLU A 379 3.51 -15.27 15.99
CA GLU A 379 3.50 -14.23 17.01
C GLU A 379 4.52 -14.56 18.11
N PHE A 380 5.32 -13.55 18.46
CA PHE A 380 6.32 -13.66 19.51
C PHE A 380 6.18 -12.52 20.51
N VAL A 381 6.73 -12.75 21.68
CA VAL A 381 6.95 -11.74 22.71
C VAL A 381 8.39 -11.88 23.18
N LYS A 382 9.01 -10.81 23.68
CA LYS A 382 10.32 -10.96 24.33
C LYS A 382 10.19 -11.95 25.48
N SER A 383 11.08 -12.95 25.54
CA SER A 383 11.05 -13.95 26.61
C SER A 383 11.12 -13.31 27.99
N SER A 384 11.85 -12.20 28.11
CA SER A 384 11.99 -11.41 29.35
C SER A 384 10.66 -10.89 29.91
N ASP A 385 9.64 -10.73 29.07
CA ASP A 385 8.35 -10.15 29.44
C ASP A 385 7.36 -11.22 29.94
N LEU A 386 7.76 -12.49 29.91
CA LEU A 386 6.96 -13.63 30.36
C LEU A 386 7.42 -14.14 31.72
N THR A 387 6.48 -14.66 32.50
CA THR A 387 6.70 -15.34 33.78
C THR A 387 5.81 -16.57 33.90
N ASP A 388 6.30 -17.61 34.56
CA ASP A 388 5.55 -18.80 34.95
C ASP A 388 4.50 -18.51 36.05
N THR A 389 4.70 -17.48 36.88
CA THR A 389 3.75 -17.07 37.92
C THR A 389 2.79 -15.98 37.44
N LYS A 390 1.48 -16.19 37.59
CA LYS A 390 0.48 -15.16 37.25
C LYS A 390 0.71 -13.88 38.06
N PRO A 391 1.01 -12.74 37.43
CA PRO A 391 1.10 -11.46 38.13
C PRO A 391 -0.20 -11.13 38.85
N ALA A 392 -0.09 -10.64 40.08
CA ALA A 392 -1.24 -10.09 40.79
C ALA A 392 -1.80 -8.89 39.99
N PRO A 393 -3.13 -8.68 39.98
CA PRO A 393 -3.71 -7.48 39.37
C PRO A 393 -3.01 -6.23 39.88
N ALA A 394 -2.65 -5.31 38.98
CA ALA A 394 -2.04 -4.04 39.36
C ALA A 394 -2.91 -3.35 40.41
N ALA A 395 -2.30 -2.91 41.52
CA ALA A 395 -3.01 -2.18 42.55
C ALA A 395 -3.66 -0.92 41.94
N PRO A 396 -4.90 -0.57 42.30
CA PRO A 396 -5.54 0.62 41.76
C PRO A 396 -4.70 1.86 42.05
N SER A 397 -4.51 2.70 41.04
CA SER A 397 -3.81 3.98 41.22
C SER A 397 -4.52 4.83 42.28
N ALA A 398 -3.71 5.49 43.12
CA ALA A 398 -4.22 6.39 44.14
C ALA A 398 -4.97 7.56 43.47
N VAL A 399 -6.16 7.88 43.99
CA VAL A 399 -6.96 9.02 43.51
C VAL A 399 -7.06 10.10 44.59
N ALA A 400 -7.08 11.36 44.16
CA ALA A 400 -7.24 12.50 45.07
C ALA A 400 -8.66 12.53 45.67
N GLN A 401 -8.76 12.95 46.93
CA GLN A 401 -10.05 13.15 47.60
C GLN A 401 -10.81 14.29 46.92
N THR A 402 -12.06 14.05 46.56
CA THR A 402 -12.94 15.06 45.93
C THR A 402 -13.89 15.75 46.92
N GLY A 403 -13.99 15.23 48.15
CA GLY A 403 -14.72 15.87 49.22
C GLY A 403 -15.07 14.91 50.36
N SER A 404 -16.08 15.29 51.14
CA SER A 404 -16.64 14.43 52.19
C SER A 404 -18.17 14.44 52.13
N LYS A 405 -18.78 13.29 52.41
CA LYS A 405 -20.23 13.09 52.32
C LYS A 405 -20.76 12.40 53.57
N LYS A 406 -21.95 12.82 54.02
CA LYS A 406 -22.63 12.18 55.14
C LYS A 406 -23.54 11.06 54.65
N VAL A 407 -23.27 9.85 55.11
CA VAL A 407 -24.10 8.68 54.82
C VAL A 407 -25.43 8.82 55.53
N MET A 408 -26.53 8.77 54.79
CA MET A 408 -27.88 8.95 55.32
C MET A 408 -28.64 7.64 55.48
N TRP A 409 -28.09 6.51 55.03
CA TRP A 409 -28.62 5.16 55.25
C TRP A 409 -27.46 4.14 55.30
N LYS A 410 -27.52 3.13 56.18
CA LYS A 410 -26.44 2.12 56.28
C LYS A 410 -26.20 1.51 54.89
N SER A 411 -24.96 1.50 54.43
CA SER A 411 -24.60 0.98 53.11
C SER A 411 -23.60 -0.15 53.23
N TYR A 412 -23.73 -1.16 52.38
CA TYR A 412 -22.61 -2.04 52.05
C TYR A 412 -21.58 -1.29 51.20
N VAL A 413 -20.34 -1.77 51.24
CA VAL A 413 -19.28 -1.38 50.32
C VAL A 413 -19.24 -2.37 49.15
N TYR A 414 -19.08 -1.85 47.95
CA TYR A 414 -19.09 -2.61 46.70
C TYR A 414 -17.75 -2.45 45.97
N ASP A 415 -17.35 -3.46 45.21
CA ASP A 415 -16.23 -3.37 44.29
C ASP A 415 -16.64 -2.65 42.99
N GLN A 416 -15.69 -2.49 42.07
CA GLN A 416 -15.93 -1.84 40.77
C GLN A 416 -17.02 -2.48 39.90
N ASN A 417 -17.38 -3.74 40.18
CA ASN A 417 -18.39 -4.51 39.43
C ASN A 417 -19.75 -4.53 40.15
N GLY A 418 -19.85 -3.90 41.32
CA GLY A 418 -21.08 -3.85 42.11
C GLY A 418 -21.31 -5.10 42.98
N LYS A 419 -20.29 -5.93 43.17
CA LYS A 419 -20.31 -7.04 44.13
C LYS A 419 -19.91 -6.53 45.50
N ARG A 420 -20.48 -7.08 46.58
CA ARG A 420 -20.15 -6.66 47.96
C ARG A 420 -18.70 -7.02 48.30
N VAL A 421 -18.00 -6.09 48.95
CA VAL A 421 -16.67 -6.31 49.53
C VAL A 421 -16.85 -6.96 50.90
N GLY A 422 -17.09 -8.28 50.91
CA GLY A 422 -17.41 -9.04 52.11
C GLY A 422 -18.59 -8.43 52.89
N ASP A 423 -18.43 -8.33 54.21
CA ASP A 423 -19.40 -7.72 55.13
C ASP A 423 -19.09 -6.24 55.48
N LYS A 424 -18.18 -5.61 54.72
CA LYS A 424 -17.80 -4.23 54.96
C LYS A 424 -19.02 -3.31 54.75
N THR A 425 -19.34 -2.53 55.77
CA THR A 425 -20.46 -1.59 55.75
C THR A 425 -20.05 -0.23 56.32
N ILE A 426 -20.69 0.83 55.84
CA ILE A 426 -20.57 2.18 56.38
C ILE A 426 -21.84 2.52 57.13
N SER A 427 -21.68 3.04 58.35
CA SER A 427 -22.78 3.28 59.26
C SER A 427 -23.62 4.48 58.82
N ALA A 428 -24.90 4.44 59.18
CA ALA A 428 -25.77 5.56 58.92
C ALA A 428 -25.36 6.75 59.81
N TYR A 429 -25.29 7.94 59.22
CA TYR A 429 -24.83 9.23 59.77
C TYR A 429 -23.32 9.42 59.90
N GLU A 430 -22.54 8.46 59.45
CA GLU A 430 -21.09 8.61 59.33
C GLU A 430 -20.74 9.61 58.22
N THR A 431 -19.68 10.39 58.41
CA THR A 431 -19.14 11.26 57.35
C THR A 431 -17.89 10.62 56.80
N ILE A 432 -17.87 10.36 55.50
CA ILE A 432 -16.79 9.63 54.82
C ILE A 432 -16.11 10.52 53.77
N PRO A 433 -14.79 10.35 53.55
CA PRO A 433 -14.15 10.92 52.37
C PRO A 433 -14.69 10.25 51.11
N VAL A 434 -14.77 11.01 50.03
CA VAL A 434 -15.14 10.51 48.71
C VAL A 434 -14.08 10.92 47.69
N TYR A 435 -13.89 10.08 46.67
CA TYR A 435 -12.80 10.18 45.69
C TYR A 435 -13.33 10.14 44.25
N GLY A 436 -14.50 10.72 44.03
CA GLY A 436 -15.23 10.68 42.75
C GLY A 436 -16.40 9.72 42.74
N THR A 437 -17.04 9.60 41.57
CA THR A 437 -18.23 8.77 41.35
C THR A 437 -17.99 7.73 40.26
N LYS A 438 -18.75 6.62 40.31
CA LYS A 438 -18.79 5.58 39.28
C LYS A 438 -20.23 5.14 39.07
N THR A 439 -20.60 4.91 37.82
CA THR A 439 -21.90 4.31 37.48
C THR A 439 -21.70 2.81 37.37
N ILE A 440 -22.42 2.04 38.19
CA ILE A 440 -22.36 0.57 38.23
C ILE A 440 -23.79 0.05 38.07
N ASN A 441 -24.05 -0.72 37.01
CA ASN A 441 -25.38 -1.27 36.70
C ASN A 441 -26.51 -0.21 36.71
N GLY A 442 -26.26 0.94 36.07
CA GLY A 442 -27.21 2.05 35.96
C GLY A 442 -27.46 2.86 37.24
N LYS A 443 -26.69 2.60 38.32
CA LYS A 443 -26.79 3.35 39.58
C LYS A 443 -25.49 4.06 39.87
N THR A 444 -25.58 5.28 40.42
CA THR A 444 -24.41 6.06 40.82
C THR A 444 -23.89 5.61 42.18
N TYR A 445 -22.57 5.50 42.31
CA TYR A 445 -21.86 5.21 43.54
C TYR A 445 -20.75 6.25 43.76
N TYR A 446 -20.40 6.52 45.01
CA TYR A 446 -19.21 7.27 45.38
C TYR A 446 -18.07 6.30 45.68
N ARG A 447 -16.86 6.59 45.19
CA ARG A 447 -15.63 5.90 45.62
C ARG A 447 -15.26 6.38 47.02
N VAL A 448 -14.96 5.45 47.92
CA VAL A 448 -14.74 5.71 49.36
C VAL A 448 -13.35 5.34 49.85
N SER A 449 -12.44 4.97 48.94
CA SER A 449 -11.03 4.69 49.24
C SER A 449 -10.10 5.31 48.19
N ALA A 450 -8.98 5.88 48.66
CA ALA A 450 -7.95 6.46 47.80
C ALA A 450 -7.25 5.39 46.96
N THR A 451 -6.99 4.21 47.55
CA THR A 451 -6.12 3.17 46.97
C THR A 451 -6.87 1.89 46.60
N ALA A 452 -8.11 1.73 47.08
CA ALA A 452 -8.97 0.60 46.73
C ALA A 452 -10.16 1.07 45.89
N GLU A 453 -10.61 0.21 44.99
CA GLU A 453 -11.83 0.40 44.21
C GLU A 453 -13.07 0.01 45.01
N GLU A 454 -13.30 0.75 46.08
CA GLU A 454 -14.43 0.56 47.00
C GLU A 454 -15.47 1.66 46.82
N TYR A 455 -16.74 1.26 46.76
CA TYR A 455 -17.84 2.13 46.37
C TYR A 455 -19.06 2.02 47.31
N VAL A 456 -19.76 3.13 47.51
CA VAL A 456 -21.02 3.20 48.28
C VAL A 456 -22.13 3.81 47.42
N ASN A 457 -23.32 3.21 47.45
CA ASN A 457 -24.44 3.65 46.61
C ASN A 457 -24.86 5.09 46.95
N ALA A 458 -24.92 5.96 45.95
CA ALA A 458 -25.22 7.38 46.13
C ALA A 458 -26.64 7.61 46.72
N ASN A 459 -27.60 6.71 46.48
CA ASN A 459 -28.93 6.80 47.10
C ASN A 459 -28.90 6.66 48.64
N ASN A 460 -27.84 6.07 49.21
CA ASN A 460 -27.66 6.02 50.66
C ASN A 460 -27.06 7.33 51.22
N ILE A 461 -26.59 8.24 50.36
CA ILE A 461 -25.92 9.50 50.71
C ILE A 461 -26.78 10.69 50.29
N ASP A 462 -26.93 10.91 48.98
CA ASP A 462 -27.66 12.06 48.43
C ASP A 462 -29.18 11.80 48.38
N GLY A 463 -29.57 10.52 48.35
CA GLY A 463 -30.98 10.10 48.33
C GLY A 463 -31.65 10.26 46.96
N THR A 464 -32.94 9.95 46.94
CA THR A 464 -33.84 10.07 45.79
C THR A 464 -34.98 11.02 46.12
N SER A 465 -35.22 12.00 45.26
CA SER A 465 -36.35 12.91 45.37
C SER A 465 -37.67 12.18 45.08
N ARG A 466 -38.66 12.31 45.97
CA ARG A 466 -39.99 11.70 45.83
C ARG A 466 -41.10 12.66 46.23
N THR A 467 -42.19 12.68 45.48
CA THR A 467 -43.34 13.55 45.74
C THR A 467 -44.36 12.88 46.66
N LEU A 468 -44.87 13.63 47.65
CA LEU A 468 -45.94 13.18 48.53
C LEU A 468 -47.31 13.22 47.86
N SER A 469 -48.05 12.11 47.94
CA SER A 469 -49.43 11.98 47.45
C SER A 469 -50.48 12.45 48.48
N HIS A 470 -50.09 12.52 49.76
CA HIS A 470 -50.94 12.93 50.88
C HIS A 470 -50.17 13.78 51.90
N ASN A 471 -50.89 14.55 52.71
CA ASN A 471 -50.30 15.19 53.90
C ASN A 471 -49.72 14.12 54.82
N ALA A 472 -48.46 14.27 55.23
CA ALA A 472 -47.71 13.23 55.90
C ALA A 472 -47.03 13.72 57.17
N TYR A 473 -47.28 13.07 58.30
CA TYR A 473 -46.48 13.30 59.50
C TYR A 473 -45.08 12.71 59.34
N VAL A 474 -44.09 13.40 59.89
CA VAL A 474 -42.73 12.87 60.06
C VAL A 474 -42.67 12.10 61.38
N TYR A 475 -42.02 10.95 61.37
CA TYR A 475 -41.90 10.04 62.50
C TYR A 475 -40.42 9.83 62.89
N LYS A 476 -40.18 9.41 64.13
CA LYS A 476 -38.88 8.92 64.62
C LYS A 476 -38.75 7.42 64.37
N ASN A 477 -37.54 6.87 64.56
CA ASN A 477 -37.27 5.44 64.41
C ASN A 477 -38.11 4.53 65.32
N ASN A 478 -38.67 5.05 66.42
CA ASN A 478 -39.55 4.35 67.35
C ASN A 478 -41.05 4.51 67.03
N GLY A 479 -41.39 5.10 65.88
CA GLY A 479 -42.78 5.29 65.43
C GLY A 479 -43.52 6.46 66.08
N LYS A 480 -42.93 7.16 67.06
CA LYS A 480 -43.51 8.39 67.61
C LYS A 480 -43.40 9.52 66.58
N ALA A 481 -44.41 10.38 66.49
CA ALA A 481 -44.36 11.56 65.62
C ALA A 481 -43.15 12.45 66.00
N TYR A 482 -42.41 12.91 65.00
CA TYR A 482 -41.37 13.91 65.18
C TYR A 482 -42.03 15.23 65.54
N THR A 483 -41.59 15.82 66.65
CA THR A 483 -42.13 17.09 67.15
C THR A 483 -41.05 18.16 67.18
N TYR A 484 -41.47 19.40 67.01
CA TYR A 484 -40.63 20.58 67.16
C TYR A 484 -41.32 21.58 68.09
N LYS A 485 -40.54 22.42 68.79
CA LYS A 485 -41.07 23.46 69.67
C LYS A 485 -41.10 24.79 68.91
N LYS A 486 -42.19 25.54 69.02
CA LYS A 486 -42.31 26.90 68.50
C LYS A 486 -42.80 27.81 69.62
N THR A 487 -42.18 28.99 69.73
CA THR A 487 -42.65 30.05 70.62
C THR A 487 -43.85 30.73 69.98
N VAL A 488 -44.97 30.80 70.69
CA VAL A 488 -46.19 31.47 70.25
C VAL A 488 -46.68 32.46 71.30
N LYS A 489 -47.29 33.56 70.85
CA LYS A 489 -47.95 34.52 71.74
C LYS A 489 -49.25 33.92 72.28
N LYS A 490 -49.47 34.02 73.59
CA LYS A 490 -50.74 33.71 74.28
C LYS A 490 -51.05 34.91 75.17
N GLY A 491 -51.86 35.84 74.65
CA GLY A 491 -52.02 37.17 75.26
C GLY A 491 -50.70 37.94 75.24
N LYS A 492 -50.34 38.58 76.38
CA LYS A 492 -49.07 39.31 76.57
C LYS A 492 -47.84 38.43 76.80
N LYS A 493 -47.97 37.09 76.88
CA LYS A 493 -46.88 36.15 77.20
C LYS A 493 -46.47 35.30 75.99
N HIS A 494 -45.18 34.95 75.91
CA HIS A 494 -44.65 33.99 74.94
C HIS A 494 -44.53 32.60 75.57
N VAL A 495 -45.10 31.57 74.94
CA VAL A 495 -45.09 30.19 75.44
C VAL A 495 -44.53 29.25 74.38
N LYS A 496 -43.66 28.30 74.77
CA LYS A 496 -43.17 27.24 73.88
C LYS A 496 -44.22 26.13 73.75
N LYS A 497 -44.80 25.96 72.55
CA LYS A 497 -45.71 24.85 72.23
C LYS A 497 -45.02 23.79 71.38
N THR A 498 -45.42 22.54 71.56
CA THR A 498 -44.91 21.38 70.80
C THR A 498 -45.85 21.07 69.65
N TYR A 499 -45.31 20.98 68.43
CA TYR A 499 -46.06 20.69 67.21
C TYR A 499 -45.53 19.43 66.56
N LYS A 500 -46.42 18.62 65.97
CA LYS A 500 -46.02 17.51 65.10
C LYS A 500 -45.53 18.09 63.77
N LYS A 501 -44.42 17.59 63.25
CA LYS A 501 -43.92 17.99 61.93
C LYS A 501 -44.75 17.30 60.85
N LEU A 502 -45.36 18.11 60.00
CA LEU A 502 -46.16 17.71 58.85
C LEU A 502 -45.45 18.16 57.56
N ALA A 503 -45.39 17.29 56.57
CA ALA A 503 -45.06 17.59 55.18
C ALA A 503 -46.35 17.57 54.36
N LYS A 504 -46.51 18.52 53.44
CA LYS A 504 -47.76 18.71 52.70
C LYS A 504 -47.81 17.82 51.46
N LYS A 505 -49.02 17.48 51.02
CA LYS A 505 -49.25 16.86 49.72
C LYS A 505 -48.63 17.74 48.62
N GLY A 506 -47.96 17.11 47.66
CA GLY A 506 -47.22 17.77 46.59
C GLY A 506 -45.79 18.15 46.94
N ASP A 507 -45.40 18.13 48.23
CA ASP A 507 -44.00 18.40 48.60
C ASP A 507 -43.08 17.32 48.02
N SER A 508 -41.98 17.77 47.42
CA SER A 508 -40.86 16.92 47.04
C SER A 508 -39.96 16.69 48.26
N VAL A 509 -39.72 15.42 48.60
CA VAL A 509 -38.95 15.02 49.77
C VAL A 509 -37.85 14.05 49.36
N THR A 510 -36.61 14.36 49.73
CA THR A 510 -35.48 13.46 49.56
C THR A 510 -35.59 12.27 50.50
N THR A 511 -35.55 11.07 49.92
CA THR A 511 -35.61 9.78 50.62
C THR A 511 -34.28 9.05 50.49
N PHE A 512 -33.77 8.48 51.58
CA PHE A 512 -32.45 7.86 51.61
C PHE A 512 -32.55 6.35 51.74
N GLY A 513 -31.82 5.63 50.88
CA GLY A 513 -31.69 4.19 50.89
C GLY A 513 -33.00 3.42 50.68
N THR A 514 -33.10 2.26 51.33
CA THR A 514 -34.27 1.39 51.26
C THR A 514 -35.29 1.72 52.35
N THR A 515 -36.45 1.07 52.32
CA THR A 515 -37.52 1.30 53.31
C THR A 515 -37.19 0.68 54.66
N LYS A 516 -37.52 1.37 55.76
CA LYS A 516 -37.53 0.83 57.13
C LYS A 516 -38.92 0.33 57.52
N THR A 517 -39.00 -0.84 58.14
CA THR A 517 -40.22 -1.24 58.85
C THR A 517 -40.20 -0.68 60.27
N ILE A 518 -41.23 0.07 60.64
CA ILE A 518 -41.43 0.61 61.99
C ILE A 518 -42.87 0.29 62.40
N ASN A 519 -43.06 -0.49 63.46
CA ASN A 519 -44.37 -0.94 63.96
C ASN A 519 -45.25 -1.51 62.82
N GLY A 520 -44.71 -2.43 62.03
CA GLY A 520 -45.43 -3.11 60.93
C GLY A 520 -45.66 -2.29 59.65
N LYS A 521 -45.25 -1.02 59.59
CA LYS A 521 -45.44 -0.16 58.41
C LYS A 521 -44.11 0.21 57.78
N LYS A 522 -44.07 0.36 56.44
CA LYS A 522 -42.87 0.77 55.69
C LYS A 522 -42.74 2.30 55.66
N TYR A 523 -41.52 2.79 55.89
CA TYR A 523 -41.17 4.21 55.88
C TYR A 523 -39.90 4.45 55.07
N TYR A 524 -39.83 5.58 54.37
CA TYR A 524 -38.56 6.12 53.87
C TYR A 524 -37.91 6.98 54.95
N ARG A 525 -36.57 6.93 55.04
CA ARG A 525 -35.81 7.90 55.84
C ARG A 525 -35.68 9.19 55.05
N VAL A 526 -36.00 10.31 55.69
CA VAL A 526 -36.01 11.65 55.07
C VAL A 526 -35.07 12.63 55.80
N GLY A 527 -34.23 12.12 56.70
CA GLY A 527 -33.26 12.90 57.45
C GLY A 527 -32.84 12.22 58.75
N TYR A 528 -32.12 12.95 59.60
CA TYR A 528 -31.67 12.44 60.90
C TYR A 528 -32.85 12.12 61.82
N ASN A 529 -33.05 10.82 62.04
CA ASN A 529 -34.09 10.19 62.83
C ASN A 529 -35.48 10.67 62.43
N LYS A 530 -35.68 10.86 61.11
CA LYS A 530 -36.91 11.36 60.50
C LYS A 530 -37.34 10.41 59.40
N TYR A 531 -38.60 10.01 59.43
CA TYR A 531 -39.18 8.98 58.59
C TYR A 531 -40.57 9.38 58.11
N ILE A 532 -40.93 9.07 56.87
CA ILE A 532 -42.29 9.26 56.33
C ILE A 532 -42.77 7.94 55.75
N LYS A 533 -44.06 7.60 55.96
CA LYS A 533 -44.65 6.35 55.47
C LYS A 533 -44.56 6.28 53.95
N VAL A 534 -44.19 5.11 53.43
CA VAL A 534 -44.12 4.84 51.98
C VAL A 534 -45.47 5.08 51.31
N ALA A 535 -46.57 4.70 51.97
CA ALA A 535 -47.93 4.86 51.47
C ALA A 535 -48.36 6.33 51.24
N ASN A 536 -47.60 7.30 51.76
CA ASN A 536 -47.89 8.73 51.58
C ASN A 536 -47.17 9.34 50.38
N PHE A 537 -46.38 8.56 49.64
CA PHE A 537 -45.73 8.98 48.40
C PHE A 537 -46.53 8.51 47.19
N HIS A 538 -46.30 9.13 46.03
CA HIS A 538 -46.75 8.54 44.77
C HIS A 538 -46.06 7.18 44.55
N LYS A 539 -46.81 6.23 43.99
CA LYS A 539 -46.30 4.90 43.66
C LYS A 539 -45.28 4.99 42.53
#